data_AF-A0AAN7SQM9-F1
#
_entry.id   AF-A0AAN7SQM9-F1
#
_cell.length_a   1.000
_cell.length_b   1.000
_cell.length_c   1.000
_cell.angle_alpha   90.00
_cell.angle_beta   90.00
_cell.angle_gamma   90.00
#
_symmetry.space_group_name_H-M   'P 1'
#
loop_
_entity.id
_entity.type
_entity.pdbx_description
1 polymer ?
#
loop_
_entity_poly.entity_id
_entity_poly.type
_entity_poly.pdbx_seq_one_letter_code
_entity_poly.pdbx_strand_id
1 'polypeptide(L)'
;MPSMSSAIKQIATSGGKNVYDLVYRATQKFVTNKFAAGYSYFGRGKMLKFSSLKLNGLLIKAALKIFPNCSEKEAEVTIAKAPALCRTCE
;
A
#
# COMPACT_ATOMS: atom_id res chain seq x y z
N MET A 1 -11.36 1.48 -17.89
CA MET A 1 -10.54 1.19 -16.70
C MET A 1 -9.12 1.68 -16.94
N PRO A 2 -8.47 2.41 -16.01
CA PRO A 2 -7.08 2.81 -16.19
C PRO A 2 -6.19 1.57 -16.35
N SER A 3 -5.25 1.63 -17.30
CA SER A 3 -4.27 0.56 -17.48
C SER A 3 -3.38 0.43 -16.24
N MET A 4 -2.82 -0.76 -16.02
CA MET A 4 -1.98 -1.03 -14.83
C MET A 4 -0.82 -0.02 -14.71
N SER A 5 -0.27 0.44 -15.85
CA SER A 5 0.78 1.45 -15.91
C SER A 5 0.31 2.83 -15.44
N SER A 6 -0.92 3.24 -15.78
CA SER A 6 -1.50 4.52 -15.34
C SER A 6 -1.78 4.53 -13.83
N ALA A 7 -2.25 3.41 -13.27
CA ALA A 7 -2.46 3.28 -11.83
C ALA A 7 -1.14 3.37 -11.04
N ILE A 8 -0.08 2.72 -11.51
CA ILE A 8 1.26 2.81 -10.92
C ILE A 8 1.77 4.26 -10.95
N LYS A 9 1.60 4.98 -12.07
CA LYS A 9 2.01 6.40 -12.19
C LYS A 9 1.26 7.29 -11.19
N GLN A 10 -0.04 7.10 -11.01
CA GLN A 10 -0.82 7.89 -10.06
C GLN A 10 -0.40 7.63 -8.61
N ILE A 11 -0.18 6.37 -8.22
CA ILE A 11 0.35 6.02 -6.90
C ILE A 11 1.73 6.65 -6.70
N ALA A 12 2.59 6.56 -7.72
CA ALA A 12 3.92 7.16 -7.68
C ALA A 12 3.89 8.69 -7.53
N THR A 13 2.83 9.35 -8.02
CA THR A 13 2.64 10.80 -7.86
C THR A 13 2.38 11.19 -6.40
N SER A 14 1.99 10.25 -5.53
CA SER A 14 1.88 10.51 -4.08
C SER A 14 3.22 10.89 -3.46
N GLY A 15 4.33 10.47 -4.09
CA GLY A 15 5.69 10.80 -3.69
C GLY A 15 6.03 10.29 -2.29
N GLY A 16 7.26 10.57 -1.85
CA GLY A 16 7.65 10.34 -0.46
C GLY A 16 9.16 10.26 -0.30
N LYS A 17 9.66 10.57 0.89
CA LYS A 17 11.12 10.55 1.16
C LYS A 17 11.71 9.14 1.13
N ASN A 18 10.88 8.13 1.40
CA ASN A 18 11.24 6.72 1.41
C ASN A 18 10.00 5.87 1.07
N VAL A 19 10.18 4.57 0.94
CA VAL A 19 9.13 3.60 0.59
C VAL A 19 7.95 3.68 1.58
N TYR A 20 8.24 3.89 2.87
CA TYR A 20 7.22 4.03 3.90
C TYR A 20 6.34 5.26 3.69
N ASP A 21 6.94 6.43 3.46
CA ASP A 21 6.21 7.68 3.24
C ASP A 21 5.35 7.61 1.96
N LEU A 22 5.86 6.97 0.90
CA LEU A 22 5.08 6.70 -0.32
C LEU A 22 3.87 5.82 -0.02
N VAL A 23 4.10 4.68 0.61
CA VAL A 23 3.04 3.71 0.91
C VAL A 23 2.02 4.34 1.84
N TYR A 24 2.46 5.02 2.91
CA TYR A 24 1.59 5.69 3.87
C TYR A 24 0.68 6.73 3.19
N ARG A 25 1.25 7.65 2.40
CA ARG A 25 0.49 8.68 1.67
C ARG A 25 -0.47 8.09 0.65
N ALA A 26 -0.05 7.06 -0.08
CA ALA A 26 -0.92 6.35 -1.00
C ALA A 26 -2.07 5.68 -0.24
N THR A 27 -1.77 4.95 0.85
CA THR A 27 -2.80 4.29 1.65
C THR A 27 -3.74 5.30 2.31
N GLN A 28 -3.30 6.46 2.79
CA GLN A 28 -4.22 7.48 3.33
C GLN A 28 -5.23 7.98 2.29
N LYS A 29 -4.86 8.02 1.01
CA LYS A 29 -5.78 8.44 -0.07
C LYS A 29 -6.76 7.35 -0.51
N PHE A 30 -6.37 6.08 -0.42
CA PHE A 30 -7.14 4.96 -0.98
C PHE A 30 -7.79 4.06 0.08
N VAL A 31 -7.25 4.04 1.30
CA VAL A 31 -7.69 3.19 2.42
C VAL A 31 -8.44 4.05 3.41
N THR A 32 -9.75 3.86 3.48
CA THR A 32 -10.62 4.47 4.49
C THR A 32 -10.72 3.60 5.74
N ASN A 33 -11.17 4.15 6.86
CA ASN A 33 -11.38 3.38 8.10
C ASN A 33 -12.32 2.18 7.89
N LYS A 34 -13.36 2.33 7.05
CA LYS A 34 -14.27 1.24 6.67
C LYS A 34 -13.55 0.11 5.94
N PHE A 35 -12.58 0.44 5.09
CA PHE A 35 -11.76 -0.55 4.40
C PHE A 35 -10.79 -1.23 5.38
N ALA A 36 -10.10 -0.46 6.21
CA ALA A 36 -9.16 -0.98 7.20
C ALA A 36 -9.83 -1.92 8.23
N ALA A 37 -11.13 -1.74 8.50
CA ALA A 37 -11.95 -2.58 9.38
C ALA A 37 -12.32 -3.94 8.76
N GLY A 38 -12.24 -4.11 7.43
CA GLY A 38 -12.51 -5.37 6.74
C GLY A 38 -11.27 -6.13 6.28
N TYR A 39 -10.11 -5.45 6.20
CA TYR A 39 -8.88 -6.01 5.65
C TYR A 39 -7.70 -5.94 6.62
N SER A 40 -6.91 -7.00 6.67
CA SER A 40 -5.61 -7.02 7.36
C SER A 40 -4.56 -7.60 6.43
N TYR A 41 -3.28 -7.27 6.64
CA TYR A 41 -2.24 -7.69 5.71
C TYR A 41 -2.22 -9.21 5.48
N PHE A 42 -2.22 -9.99 6.57
CA PHE A 42 -2.18 -11.45 6.53
C PHE A 42 -3.57 -12.12 6.58
N GLY A 43 -4.66 -11.38 6.75
CA GLY A 43 -6.00 -11.94 6.93
C GLY A 43 -6.21 -12.57 8.31
N ARG A 44 -6.01 -11.79 9.39
CA ARG A 44 -6.28 -12.22 10.77
C ARG A 44 -7.77 -12.17 11.10
N GLY A 45 -8.26 -13.19 11.81
CA GLY A 45 -9.65 -13.26 12.28
C GLY A 45 -10.64 -13.39 11.12
N LYS A 46 -11.70 -12.56 11.12
CA LYS A 46 -12.70 -12.49 10.05
C LYS A 46 -12.31 -11.52 8.91
N MET A 47 -11.09 -10.95 8.96
CA MET A 47 -10.65 -9.94 8.01
C MET A 47 -10.06 -10.57 6.75
N LEU A 48 -10.35 -9.97 5.60
CA LEU A 48 -9.79 -10.39 4.32
C LEU A 48 -8.30 -10.03 4.20
N LYS A 49 -7.56 -10.78 3.38
CA LYS A 49 -6.15 -10.55 3.12
C LYS A 49 -5.96 -9.32 2.24
N PHE A 50 -5.21 -8.33 2.72
CA PHE A 50 -4.81 -7.19 1.90
C PHE A 50 -3.77 -7.61 0.87
N SER A 51 -2.90 -8.57 1.20
CA SER A 51 -1.86 -9.05 0.28
C SER A 51 -2.41 -9.67 -1.01
N SER A 52 -3.65 -10.20 -0.98
CA SER A 52 -4.31 -10.74 -2.18
C SER A 52 -4.99 -9.67 -3.05
N LEU A 53 -4.96 -8.41 -2.64
CA LEU A 53 -5.56 -7.33 -3.41
C LEU A 53 -4.64 -6.85 -4.52
N LYS A 54 -5.24 -6.46 -5.65
CA LYS A 54 -4.54 -5.78 -6.74
C LYS A 54 -3.82 -4.50 -6.26
N LEU A 55 -4.37 -3.83 -5.25
CA LEU A 55 -3.77 -2.63 -4.65
C LEU A 55 -2.38 -2.93 -4.03
N ASN A 56 -2.20 -4.08 -3.38
CA ASN A 56 -0.90 -4.48 -2.83
C ASN A 56 0.17 -4.58 -3.93
N GLY A 57 -0.16 -5.30 -5.02
CA GLY A 57 0.75 -5.41 -6.17
C GLY A 57 1.03 -4.08 -6.86
N LEU A 58 0.07 -3.15 -6.87
CA LEU A 58 0.29 -1.80 -7.40
C LEU A 58 1.23 -0.97 -6.53
N LEU A 59 1.10 -1.05 -5.20
CA LEU A 59 1.99 -0.36 -4.25
C LEU A 59 3.42 -0.88 -4.35
N ILE A 60 3.62 -2.20 -4.43
CA ILE A 60 4.94 -2.81 -4.62
C ILE A 60 5.58 -2.31 -5.91
N LYS A 61 4.86 -2.39 -7.04
CA LYS A 61 5.37 -1.93 -8.35
C LYS A 61 5.66 -0.43 -8.37
N ALA A 62 4.88 0.38 -7.65
CA ALA A 62 5.15 1.81 -7.52
C ALA A 62 6.41 2.08 -6.68
N ALA A 63 6.59 1.33 -5.57
CA ALA A 63 7.78 1.43 -4.73
C ALA A 63 9.06 1.07 -5.51
N LEU A 64 9.08 -0.06 -6.20
CA LEU A 64 10.23 -0.48 -7.03
C LEU A 64 10.55 0.53 -8.15
N LYS A 65 9.52 1.18 -8.69
CA LYS A 65 9.69 2.17 -9.76
C LYS A 65 10.28 3.48 -9.28
N ILE A 66 9.94 3.92 -8.06
CA ILE A 66 10.44 5.17 -7.49
C ILE A 66 11.78 4.96 -6.79
N PHE A 67 11.93 3.82 -6.10
CA PHE A 67 13.09 3.49 -5.29
C PHE A 67 13.85 2.31 -5.90
N PRO A 68 14.85 2.55 -6.76
CA PRO A 68 15.55 1.47 -7.49
C PRO A 68 16.35 0.54 -6.57
N ASN A 69 16.69 0.97 -5.36
CA ASN A 69 17.37 0.15 -4.35
C ASN A 69 16.41 -0.60 -3.42
N CYS A 70 15.10 -0.44 -3.59
CA CYS A 70 14.11 -1.13 -2.77
C CYS A 70 13.89 -2.55 -3.30
N SER A 71 14.01 -3.54 -2.42
CA SER A 71 13.62 -4.92 -2.75
C SER A 71 12.10 -5.11 -2.63
N GLU A 72 11.52 -6.05 -3.38
CA GLU A 72 10.10 -6.42 -3.24
C GLU A 72 9.74 -6.75 -1.79
N LYS A 73 10.62 -7.49 -1.11
CA LYS A 73 10.45 -7.86 0.30
C LYS A 73 10.43 -6.66 1.24
N GLU A 74 11.23 -5.63 0.99
CA GLU A 74 11.19 -4.38 1.78
C GLU A 74 9.89 -3.62 1.56
N ALA A 75 9.43 -3.54 0.32
CA ALA A 75 8.15 -2.93 -0.01
C ALA A 75 7.00 -3.67 0.69
N GLU A 76 6.97 -5.00 0.63
CA GLU A 76 5.98 -5.83 1.32
C GLU A 76 5.96 -5.62 2.84
N VAL A 77 7.13 -5.64 3.50
CA VAL A 77 7.22 -5.41 4.94
C VAL A 77 6.71 -4.03 5.30
N THR A 78 6.99 -3.03 4.47
CA THR A 78 6.54 -1.65 4.67
C THR A 78 5.03 -1.52 4.48
N ILE A 79 4.48 -2.14 3.43
CA ILE A 79 3.03 -2.19 3.17
C ILE A 79 2.31 -2.99 4.25
N ALA A 80 2.92 -4.01 4.84
CA ALA A 80 2.31 -4.75 5.94
C ALA A 80 2.09 -3.89 7.20
N LYS A 81 2.96 -2.89 7.41
CA LYS A 81 2.88 -1.98 8.56
C LYS A 81 1.87 -0.85 8.33
N ALA A 82 1.73 -0.33 7.10
CA ALA A 82 0.92 0.86 6.81
C ALA A 82 -0.60 0.75 7.15
N PRO A 83 -1.32 -0.36 6.89
CA PRO A 83 -2.72 -0.52 7.26
C PRO A 83 -2.96 -0.48 8.77
N ALA A 84 -1.96 -0.89 9.57
CA ALA A 84 -2.05 -0.80 11.03
C ALA A 84 -1.99 0.66 11.51
N LEU A 85 -1.23 1.51 10.84
CA LEU A 85 -1.12 2.95 11.16
C LEU A 85 -2.38 3.75 10.81
N CYS A 86 -3.08 3.38 9.74
CA CYS A 86 -4.35 4.02 9.39
C CYS A 86 -5.48 3.72 10.41
N ARG A 87 -5.35 2.65 11.22
CA ARG A 87 -6.32 2.32 12.27
C ARG A 87 -6.13 3.13 13.55
N THR A 88 -4.96 3.73 13.75
CA THR A 88 -4.61 4.50 14.95
C THR A 88 -4.86 6.01 14.81
N CYS A 89 -5.48 6.46 13.72
CA CYS A 89 -5.97 7.82 13.59
C CYS A 89 -7.38 7.93 14.18
N GLU A 90 -7.48 7.85 15.51
CA GLU A 90 -8.58 8.38 16.32
C GLU A 90 -7.98 9.36 17.34
#